data_AF-A0A482VLT2-F1
#
_entry.id   AF-A0A482VLT2-F1
#
_cell.length_a   1.000
_cell.length_b   1.000
_cell.length_c   1.000
_cell.angle_alpha   90.00
_cell.angle_beta   90.00
_cell.angle_gamma   90.00
#
_symmetry.space_group_name_H-M   'P 1'
#
loop_
_entity.id
_entity.type
_entity.pdbx_description
1 polymer ?
#
loop_
_entity_poly.entity_id
_entity_poly.type
_entity_poly.pdbx_seq_one_letter_code
_entity_poly.pdbx_strand_id
1 'polypeptide(L)'
;VTGGELFEDIVAREFYSEADASHCIQQILESVNHCHQNGVVHRDLKPENLLLASKAKGAAVKLADFGLAIEVQGEQQAWFGFAGTPGYLSPEVLKKEPYGKPVDIWACGVILYILLVGYPPFWDEDQHRLYAQIKAGAY
;
A
#
# COMPACT_ATOMS: atom_id res chain seq x y z
N VAL A 1 -16.39 10.68 3.13
CA VAL A 1 -15.32 10.07 3.95
C VAL A 1 -15.02 11.05 5.05
N THR A 2 -15.26 10.69 6.31
CA THR A 2 -15.11 11.61 7.46
C THR A 2 -14.36 10.99 8.65
N GLY A 3 -13.89 9.75 8.52
CA GLY A 3 -13.25 8.99 9.59
C GLY A 3 -11.78 9.31 9.83
N GLY A 4 -11.12 10.04 8.92
CA GLY A 4 -9.68 10.27 8.97
C GLY A 4 -8.89 9.10 8.38
N GLU A 5 -7.58 9.10 8.63
CA GLU A 5 -6.65 8.06 8.17
C GLU A 5 -6.75 6.80 9.03
N LEU A 6 -6.63 5.63 8.40
CA LEU A 6 -6.67 4.34 9.09
C LEU A 6 -5.59 4.24 10.18
N PHE A 7 -4.39 4.74 9.90
CA PHE A 7 -3.26 4.61 10.82
C PHE A 7 -3.40 5.49 12.06
N GLU A 8 -4.00 6.69 11.94
CA GLU A 8 -4.30 7.51 13.12
C GLU A 8 -5.29 6.81 14.06
N ASP A 9 -6.30 6.13 13.50
CA ASP A 9 -7.25 5.35 14.31
C ASP A 9 -6.58 4.15 14.99
N ILE A 10 -5.66 3.47 14.30
CA ILE A 10 -4.89 2.35 14.89
C ILE A 10 -4.03 2.83 16.06
N VAL A 11 -3.32 3.95 15.89
CA VAL A 11 -2.47 4.55 16.95
C VAL A 11 -3.31 5.02 18.15
N ALA A 12 -4.55 5.43 17.93
CA ALA A 12 -5.45 5.89 18.99
C ALA A 12 -6.08 4.75 19.82
N ARG A 13 -6.00 3.49 19.36
CA ARG A 13 -6.62 2.35 20.06
C ARG A 13 -5.73 1.85 21.20
N GLU A 14 -6.35 1.58 22.36
CA GLU A 14 -5.68 0.95 23.51
C GLU A 14 -5.32 -0.52 23.25
N PHE A 15 -6.12 -1.21 22.42
CA PHE A 15 -5.90 -2.61 22.02
C PHE A 15 -6.06 -2.77 20.51
N TYR A 16 -5.08 -3.41 19.88
CA TYR A 16 -5.09 -3.77 18.46
C TYR A 16 -4.52 -5.19 18.30
N SER A 17 -5.23 -6.05 17.58
CA SER A 17 -4.91 -7.48 17.44
C SER A 17 -4.62 -7.88 16.00
N GLU A 18 -4.02 -9.06 15.79
CA GLU A 18 -3.86 -9.63 14.45
C GLU A 18 -5.22 -9.83 13.74
N ALA A 19 -6.30 -10.06 14.49
CA ALA A 19 -7.64 -10.14 13.94
C ALA A 19 -8.11 -8.78 13.37
N ASP A 20 -7.76 -7.68 14.04
CA ASP A 20 -8.02 -6.33 13.53
C ASP A 20 -7.18 -6.04 12.29
N ALA A 21 -5.90 -6.42 12.28
CA ALA A 21 -5.01 -6.32 11.13
C ALA A 21 -5.53 -7.11 9.93
N SER A 22 -5.97 -8.35 10.16
CA SER A 22 -6.59 -9.21 9.16
C SER A 22 -7.84 -8.58 8.55
N HIS A 23 -8.71 -8.00 9.38
CA HIS A 23 -9.92 -7.34 8.89
C HIS A 23 -9.61 -6.06 8.08
N CYS A 24 -8.57 -5.32 8.47
CA CYS A 24 -8.13 -4.13 7.72
C CYS A 24 -7.54 -4.54 6.36
N ILE A 25 -6.57 -5.47 6.34
CA ILE A 25 -5.90 -5.87 5.09
C ILE A 25 -6.86 -6.56 4.12
N GLN A 26 -7.89 -7.25 4.62
CA GLN A 26 -8.95 -7.81 3.77
C GLN A 26 -9.63 -6.72 2.93
N GLN A 27 -10.07 -5.62 3.55
CA GLN A 27 -10.77 -4.53 2.84
C GLN A 27 -9.85 -3.80 1.86
N ILE A 28 -8.56 -3.68 2.20
CA ILE A 28 -7.54 -3.11 1.31
C ILE A 28 -7.37 -4.02 0.09
N LEU A 29 -7.19 -5.32 0.29
CA LEU A 29 -7.04 -6.30 -0.80
C LEU A 29 -8.30 -6.41 -1.67
N GLU A 30 -9.49 -6.29 -1.09
CA GLU A 30 -10.75 -6.23 -1.85
C GLU A 30 -10.79 -4.99 -2.76
N SER A 31 -10.37 -3.82 -2.26
CA SER A 31 -10.28 -2.58 -3.03
C SER A 31 -9.25 -2.69 -4.16
N VAL A 32 -8.06 -3.24 -3.86
CA VAL A 32 -6.99 -3.45 -4.84
C VAL A 32 -7.41 -4.46 -5.91
N ASN A 33 -8.00 -5.58 -5.52
CA ASN A 33 -8.53 -6.57 -6.46
C ASN A 33 -9.60 -5.97 -7.38
N HIS A 34 -10.49 -5.12 -6.85
CA HIS A 34 -11.45 -4.40 -7.68
C HIS A 34 -10.76 -3.48 -8.70
N CYS A 35 -9.71 -2.75 -8.32
CA CYS A 35 -8.91 -1.95 -9.26
C CYS A 35 -8.31 -2.85 -10.35
N HIS A 36 -7.66 -3.94 -9.95
CA HIS A 36 -6.98 -4.88 -10.85
C HIS A 36 -7.93 -5.57 -11.84
N GLN A 37 -9.15 -5.91 -11.42
CA GLN A 37 -10.20 -6.46 -12.28
C GLN A 37 -10.68 -5.45 -13.34
N ASN A 38 -10.60 -4.15 -13.03
CA ASN A 38 -10.94 -3.07 -13.95
C ASN A 38 -9.72 -2.51 -14.71
N GLY A 39 -8.58 -3.21 -14.67
CA GLY A 39 -7.38 -2.80 -15.37
C GLY A 39 -6.72 -1.54 -14.78
N VAL A 40 -6.96 -1.22 -13.51
CA VAL A 40 -6.35 -0.07 -12.83
C VAL A 40 -5.25 -0.55 -11.88
N VAL A 41 -4.07 0.07 -11.96
CA VAL A 41 -2.97 -0.11 -10.99
C VAL A 41 -2.81 1.20 -10.22
N HIS A 42 -2.84 1.15 -8.89
CA HIS A 42 -2.86 2.36 -8.06
C HIS A 42 -1.49 3.04 -7.96
N ARG A 43 -0.42 2.25 -7.78
CA ARG A 43 0.99 2.67 -7.71
C ARG A 43 1.39 3.57 -6.52
N ASP A 44 0.47 3.85 -5.59
CA ASP A 44 0.75 4.70 -4.42
C ASP A 44 -0.08 4.27 -3.20
N LEU A 45 -0.16 2.96 -2.97
CA LEU A 45 -0.75 2.41 -1.75
C LEU A 45 0.15 2.72 -0.56
N LYS A 46 -0.40 3.44 0.41
CA LYS A 46 0.26 3.86 1.64
C LYS A 46 -0.79 4.22 2.70
N PRO A 47 -0.44 4.25 4.01
CA PRO A 47 -1.31 4.67 5.11
C PRO A 47 -2.20 5.88 4.83
N GLU A 48 -1.62 6.93 4.26
CA GLU A 48 -2.24 8.22 4.01
C GLU A 48 -3.38 8.13 2.98
N ASN A 49 -3.33 7.12 2.11
CA ASN A 49 -4.33 6.85 1.07
C ASN A 49 -5.39 5.82 1.53
N LEU A 50 -5.36 5.40 2.79
CA LEU A 50 -6.33 4.47 3.39
C LEU A 50 -7.18 5.21 4.42
N LEU A 51 -8.41 5.54 4.05
CA LEU A 51 -9.29 6.38 4.85
C LEU A 51 -10.43 5.58 5.47
N LEU A 52 -10.89 6.00 6.64
CA LEU A 52 -12.08 5.43 7.26
C LEU A 52 -13.35 6.14 6.76
N ALA A 53 -14.36 5.34 6.40
CA ALA A 53 -15.63 5.85 5.88
C ALA A 53 -16.30 6.86 6.84
N SER A 54 -16.19 6.62 8.15
CA SER A 54 -16.71 7.46 9.24
C SER A 54 -15.90 7.23 10.52
N LYS A 55 -16.20 7.98 11.59
CA LYS A 55 -15.61 7.79 12.93
C LYS A 55 -16.27 6.66 13.76
N ALA A 56 -17.22 5.95 13.16
CA ALA A 56 -17.89 4.86 13.88
C ALA A 56 -16.93 3.69 14.09
N LYS A 57 -17.05 3.00 15.23
CA LYS A 57 -16.29 1.77 15.47
C LYS A 57 -16.61 0.75 14.38
N GLY A 58 -15.57 0.20 13.74
CA GLY A 58 -15.74 -0.74 12.62
C GLY A 58 -16.12 -0.08 11.29
N ALA A 59 -15.87 1.22 11.11
CA ALA A 59 -16.04 1.88 9.83
C ALA A 59 -15.19 1.20 8.73
N ALA A 60 -15.74 1.12 7.53
CA ALA A 60 -15.06 0.52 6.39
C ALA A 60 -13.82 1.33 5.97
N VAL A 61 -12.76 0.63 5.59
CA VAL A 61 -11.56 1.19 4.97
C VAL A 61 -11.86 1.52 3.50
N LYS A 62 -11.40 2.68 3.05
CA LYS A 62 -11.59 3.17 1.68
C LYS A 62 -10.26 3.58 1.09
N LEU A 63 -9.93 3.01 -0.06
CA LEU A 63 -8.82 3.45 -0.89
C LEU A 63 -9.11 4.82 -1.50
N ALA A 64 -8.15 5.73 -1.43
CA ALA A 64 -8.24 7.10 -1.91
C ALA A 64 -7.00 7.49 -2.73
N ASP A 65 -7.07 8.63 -3.41
CA ASP A 65 -6.00 9.24 -4.22
C ASP A 65 -5.45 8.37 -5.37
N PHE A 66 -6.19 8.39 -6.48
CA PHE A 66 -5.79 7.75 -7.73
C PHE A 66 -4.92 8.67 -8.62
N GLY A 67 -4.30 9.72 -8.07
CA GLY A 67 -3.53 10.70 -8.86
C GLY A 67 -2.33 10.11 -9.60
N LEU A 68 -1.78 8.99 -9.10
CA LEU A 68 -0.71 8.23 -9.76
C LEU A 68 -1.19 6.95 -10.44
N ALA A 69 -2.50 6.67 -10.45
CA ALA A 69 -3.03 5.44 -11.02
C ALA A 69 -2.85 5.39 -12.55
N ILE A 70 -2.79 4.18 -13.10
CA ILE A 70 -2.71 3.93 -14.54
C ILE A 70 -3.69 2.86 -14.97
N GLU A 71 -4.06 2.90 -16.24
CA GLU A 71 -4.81 1.83 -16.91
C GLU A 71 -3.84 0.86 -17.60
N VAL A 72 -4.11 -0.44 -17.46
CA VAL A 72 -3.35 -1.54 -18.06
C VAL A 72 -4.32 -2.52 -18.74
N GLN A 73 -3.89 -3.12 -19.85
CA GLN A 73 -4.68 -4.11 -20.57
C GLN A 73 -4.35 -5.52 -20.10
N GLY A 74 -5.31 -6.21 -19.48
CA GLY A 74 -5.12 -7.57 -18.98
C GLY A 74 -3.97 -7.67 -17.98
N GLU A 75 -3.01 -8.57 -18.27
CA GLU A 75 -1.79 -8.78 -17.47
C GLU A 75 -0.54 -8.16 -18.12
N GLN A 76 -0.73 -7.25 -19.09
CA GLN A 76 0.39 -6.62 -19.76
C GLN A 76 1.22 -5.77 -18.80
N GLN A 77 2.53 -5.99 -18.83
CA GLN A 77 3.51 -5.19 -18.09
C GLN A 77 4.27 -4.28 -19.06
N ALA A 78 4.52 -3.05 -18.63
CA ALA A 78 5.31 -2.07 -19.37
C ALA A 78 6.06 -1.14 -18.41
N TRP A 79 6.95 -0.32 -18.94
CA TRP A 79 7.58 0.73 -18.16
C TRP A 79 6.65 1.96 -18.11
N PHE A 80 5.93 2.13 -17.00
CA PHE A 80 5.01 3.25 -16.80
C PHE A 80 5.63 4.45 -16.06
N GLY A 81 6.97 4.49 -15.99
CA GLY A 81 7.71 5.54 -15.31
C GLY A 81 7.93 5.26 -13.82
N PHE A 82 8.76 6.11 -13.20
CA PHE A 82 9.06 6.06 -11.78
C PHE A 82 8.06 6.93 -11.00
N ALA A 83 7.18 6.30 -10.22
CA ALA A 83 6.13 6.95 -9.45
C ALA A 83 5.80 6.11 -8.20
N GLY A 84 5.38 6.77 -7.12
CA GLY A 84 5.02 6.17 -5.84
C GLY A 84 5.86 6.70 -4.67
N THR A 85 5.50 6.30 -3.45
CA THR A 85 6.14 6.74 -2.21
C THR A 85 7.31 5.82 -1.81
N PRO A 86 8.52 6.33 -1.50
CA PRO A 86 9.77 5.54 -1.36
C PRO A 86 9.70 4.23 -0.57
N GLY A 87 9.08 4.21 0.61
CA GLY A 87 8.99 3.01 1.47
C GLY A 87 8.03 1.93 0.96
N TYR A 88 7.21 2.24 -0.04
CA TYR A 88 6.19 1.35 -0.61
C TYR A 88 6.49 0.97 -2.07
N LEU A 89 7.57 1.50 -2.65
CA LEU A 89 7.99 1.16 -4.01
C LEU A 89 8.41 -0.31 -4.10
N SER A 90 8.00 -0.99 -5.16
CA SER A 90 8.40 -2.37 -5.41
C SER A 90 9.79 -2.47 -6.06
N PRO A 91 10.47 -3.63 -5.94
CA PRO A 91 11.81 -3.83 -6.49
C PRO A 91 11.89 -3.58 -7.99
N GLU A 92 10.91 -4.01 -8.77
CA GLU A 92 10.85 -3.87 -10.23
C GLU A 92 10.74 -2.39 -10.65
N VAL A 93 10.01 -1.56 -9.90
CA VAL A 93 9.95 -0.11 -10.14
C VAL A 93 11.33 0.52 -9.90
N LEU A 94 12.01 0.15 -8.81
CA LEU A 94 13.35 0.64 -8.48
C LEU A 94 14.44 0.15 -9.46
N LYS A 95 14.26 -1.04 -10.04
CA LYS A 95 15.15 -1.62 -11.06
C LYS A 95 14.87 -1.08 -12.46
N LYS A 96 13.83 -0.27 -12.64
CA LYS A 96 13.36 0.24 -13.93
C LYS A 96 12.93 -0.87 -14.90
N GLU A 97 12.37 -1.94 -14.34
CA GLU A 97 11.84 -3.07 -15.09
C GLU A 97 10.37 -2.83 -15.47
N PRO A 98 9.85 -3.47 -16.53
CA PRO A 98 8.41 -3.48 -16.80
C PRO A 98 7.64 -3.97 -15.58
N TYR A 99 6.55 -3.29 -15.25
CA TYR A 99 5.72 -3.62 -14.09
C TYR A 99 4.24 -3.52 -14.42
N GLY A 100 3.38 -3.91 -13.47
CA GLY A 100 1.92 -3.86 -13.60
C GLY A 100 1.25 -4.04 -12.24
N LYS A 101 0.13 -4.74 -12.20
CA LYS A 101 -0.66 -5.02 -10.97
C LYS A 101 0.15 -5.47 -9.73
N PRO A 102 1.22 -6.29 -9.84
CA PRO A 102 1.96 -6.76 -8.67
C PRO A 102 2.58 -5.68 -7.78
N VAL A 103 2.83 -4.47 -8.30
CA VAL A 103 3.38 -3.35 -7.49
C VAL A 103 2.47 -2.97 -6.33
N ASP A 104 1.15 -3.07 -6.52
CA ASP A 104 0.17 -2.79 -5.48
C ASP A 104 0.18 -3.88 -4.40
N ILE A 105 0.46 -5.12 -4.77
CA ILE A 105 0.57 -6.24 -3.83
C ILE A 105 1.82 -6.12 -2.97
N TRP A 106 2.94 -5.64 -3.53
CA TRP A 106 4.12 -5.30 -2.75
C TRP A 106 3.80 -4.25 -1.68
N ALA A 107 3.14 -3.16 -2.07
CA ALA A 107 2.73 -2.12 -1.14
C ALA A 107 1.76 -2.63 -0.06
N CYS A 108 0.82 -3.51 -0.40
CA CYS A 108 -0.02 -4.21 0.57
C CYS A 108 0.80 -5.02 1.59
N GLY A 109 1.89 -5.67 1.16
CA GLY A 109 2.80 -6.37 2.06
C GLY A 109 3.50 -5.44 3.05
N VAL A 110 3.97 -4.28 2.57
CA VAL A 110 4.54 -3.23 3.43
C VAL A 110 3.50 -2.74 4.44
N ILE A 111 2.28 -2.45 4.00
CA ILE A 111 1.18 -2.03 4.89
C ILE A 111 0.88 -3.10 5.93
N LEU A 112 0.72 -4.37 5.53
CA LEU A 112 0.44 -5.47 6.46
C LEU A 112 1.53 -5.61 7.53
N TYR A 113 2.80 -5.48 7.14
CA TYR A 113 3.91 -5.50 8.08
C TYR A 113 3.74 -4.40 9.14
N ILE A 114 3.47 -3.16 8.72
CA ILE A 114 3.28 -2.04 9.65
C ILE A 114 2.04 -2.27 10.54
N LEU A 115 0.94 -2.79 9.99
CA LEU A 115 -0.25 -3.13 10.78
C LEU A 115 0.08 -4.11 11.92
N LEU A 116 1.01 -5.04 11.70
CA LEU A 116 1.34 -6.08 12.69
C LEU A 116 2.37 -5.63 13.74
N VAL A 117 3.38 -4.83 13.35
CA VAL A 117 4.51 -4.50 14.25
C VAL A 117 4.72 -3.01 14.51
N GLY A 118 3.99 -2.13 13.81
CA GLY A 118 4.00 -0.68 14.06
C GLY A 118 5.17 0.10 13.45
N TYR A 119 6.06 -0.55 12.68
CA TYR A 119 7.16 0.10 11.96
C TYR A 119 7.31 -0.50 10.55
N PRO A 120 7.89 0.23 9.57
CA PRO A 120 8.06 -0.27 8.21
C PRO A 120 9.13 -1.36 8.11
N PRO A 121 8.98 -2.33 7.18
CA PRO A 121 9.97 -3.39 6.94
C PRO A 121 11.25 -2.88 6.27
N PHE A 122 11.18 -1.75 5.56
CA PHE A 122 12.32 -1.12 4.91
C PHE A 122 12.42 0.33 5.37
N TRP A 123 13.57 0.71 5.91
CA TRP A 123 13.80 2.08 6.39
C TRP A 123 15.29 2.40 6.40
N ASP A 124 15.63 3.59 5.88
CA ASP A 124 16.94 4.21 6.02
C ASP A 124 16.78 5.72 5.81
N GLU A 125 17.57 6.52 6.51
CA GLU A 125 17.63 7.97 6.28
C GLU A 125 18.21 8.32 4.90
N ASP A 126 19.09 7.46 4.37
CA ASP A 126 19.63 7.59 3.02
C ASP A 126 18.76 6.83 2.02
N GLN A 127 18.15 7.58 1.11
CA GLN A 127 17.25 7.02 0.10
C GLN A 127 17.93 5.96 -0.80
N HIS A 128 19.22 6.07 -1.08
CA HIS A 128 19.93 5.05 -1.87
C HIS A 128 20.07 3.74 -1.10
N ARG A 129 20.29 3.82 0.22
CA ARG A 129 20.34 2.62 1.08
C ARG A 129 18.95 2.01 1.24
N LEU A 130 17.90 2.81 1.43
CA LEU A 130 16.52 2.34 1.42
C LEU A 130 16.20 1.56 0.12
N TYR A 131 16.52 2.15 -1.03
CA TYR A 131 16.29 1.49 -2.32
C TYR A 131 17.12 0.22 -2.49
N ALA A 132 18.32 0.15 -1.91
CA ALA A 132 19.12 -1.07 -1.91
C ALA A 132 18.48 -2.19 -1.07
N GLN A 133 17.97 -1.86 0.13
CA GLN A 133 17.25 -2.80 0.99
C GLN A 133 16.02 -3.38 0.27
N ILE A 134 15.17 -2.51 -0.30
CA ILE A 134 13.96 -2.91 -1.04
C ILE A 134 14.31 -3.83 -2.21
N LYS A 135 15.30 -3.45 -3.05
CA LYS A 135 15.70 -4.27 -4.21
C LYS A 135 16.23 -5.65 -3.83
N ALA A 136 16.81 -5.78 -2.64
CA ALA A 136 17.35 -7.02 -2.10
C ALA A 136 16.33 -7.83 -1.29
N GLY A 137 15.19 -7.23 -0.90
CA GLY A 137 14.25 -7.84 0.04
C GLY A 137 14.87 -8.07 1.43
N ALA A 138 15.79 -7.19 1.85
CA ALA A 138 16.42 -7.25 3.17
C ALA A 138 15.59 -6.42 4.17
N TYR A 139 14.91 -7.11 5.09
CA TYR A 139 14.01 -6.57 6.11
C TYR A 139 14.49 -6.89 7.53
#